data_AF-Q7MGP5-F1
#
_entry.id   AF-Q7MGP5-F1
#
_cell.length_a   1.000
_cell.length_b   1.000
_cell.length_c   1.000
_cell.angle_alpha   90.00
_cell.angle_beta   90.00
_cell.angle_gamma   90.00
#
_symmetry.space_group_name_H-M   'P 1'
#
loop_
_entity.id
_entity.type
_entity.pdbx_description
1 polymer ?
#
loop_
_entity_poly.entity_id
_entity_poly.type
_entity_poly.pdbx_seq_one_letter_code
_entity_poly.pdbx_strand_id
1 'polypeptide(L)'
;MYNRPPLHRQNDERKHFHFTLLVRVFFLLEKTRFGFPRPQTKLKRYRMSNFTPAQQRNALIYLALFHLVIIASSNYLVQLPFTIFGFHTTWGAFTFPFIFLATDLTVRIFGAKLARKIIFLVMMPALIVSYALSVLFFEGQFQGFAHLGEFNLFVARIAIASFMAYLLGQILDVHVFNRLRQMKQWWVAPTCSTLFGNALDTLAFFAIAFYQSPDAFMAEHWTEIALVDYGFKLVISLGLFVPMYGVLLNYLIKKLTAVNPHFTVASASH
;
A
#
# COMPACT_ATOMS: atom_id res chain seq x y z
N MET A 1 -9.17 21.10 -48.90
CA MET A 1 -9.80 19.98 -48.17
C MET A 1 -8.77 19.48 -47.15
N TYR A 2 -8.83 19.96 -45.90
CA TYR A 2 -7.85 19.59 -44.87
C TYR A 2 -8.30 18.29 -44.19
N ASN A 3 -7.53 17.23 -44.41
CA ASN A 3 -7.81 15.89 -43.88
C ASN A 3 -7.52 15.89 -42.36
N ARG A 4 -8.56 15.90 -41.52
CA ARG A 4 -8.40 15.66 -40.07
C ARG A 4 -8.13 14.17 -39.84
N PRO A 5 -7.13 13.78 -39.03
CA PRO A 5 -6.94 12.39 -38.66
C PRO A 5 -8.11 11.90 -37.78
N PRO A 6 -8.45 10.60 -37.83
CA PRO A 6 -9.59 10.04 -37.10
C PRO A 6 -9.38 10.10 -35.57
N LEU A 7 -10.42 10.49 -34.85
CA LEU A 7 -10.48 10.69 -33.39
C LEU A 7 -9.96 9.49 -32.55
N HIS A 8 -10.04 8.27 -33.08
CA HIS A 8 -9.53 7.08 -32.39
C HIS A 8 -7.99 7.05 -32.26
N ARG A 9 -7.24 7.56 -33.24
CA ARG A 9 -5.76 7.54 -33.19
C ARG A 9 -5.20 8.55 -32.18
N GLN A 10 -5.90 9.67 -31.98
CA GLN A 10 -5.48 10.72 -31.04
C GLN A 10 -5.69 10.36 -29.56
N ASN A 11 -6.58 9.41 -29.27
CA ASN A 11 -6.79 8.94 -27.90
C ASN A 11 -5.77 7.87 -27.49
N ASP A 12 -5.33 7.01 -28.41
CA ASP A 12 -4.27 6.04 -28.13
C ASP A 12 -2.91 6.71 -27.94
N GLU A 13 -2.54 7.70 -28.76
CA GLU A 13 -1.28 8.44 -28.56
C GLU A 13 -1.26 9.23 -27.25
N ARG A 14 -2.40 9.80 -26.82
CA ARG A 14 -2.50 10.47 -25.51
C ARG A 14 -2.37 9.49 -24.34
N LYS A 15 -2.99 8.31 -24.42
CA LYS A 15 -2.90 7.29 -23.37
C LYS A 15 -1.50 6.68 -23.26
N HIS A 16 -0.85 6.43 -24.40
CA HIS A 16 0.53 5.94 -24.44
C HIS A 16 1.54 7.00 -23.96
N PHE A 17 1.24 8.29 -24.20
CA PHE A 17 1.99 9.42 -23.67
C PHE A 17 1.92 9.50 -22.13
N HIS A 18 0.75 9.28 -21.51
CA HIS A 18 0.62 9.28 -20.04
C HIS A 18 1.37 8.12 -19.36
N PHE A 19 1.34 6.91 -19.95
CA PHE A 19 2.09 5.76 -19.43
C PHE A 19 3.61 5.94 -19.59
N THR A 20 4.07 6.43 -20.74
CA THR A 20 5.49 6.71 -21.00
C THR A 20 6.01 7.87 -20.15
N LEU A 21 5.15 8.86 -19.84
CA LEU A 21 5.45 9.95 -18.92
C LEU A 21 5.61 9.45 -17.48
N LEU A 22 4.76 8.52 -17.02
CA LEU A 22 4.90 7.88 -15.71
C LEU A 22 6.21 7.07 -15.59
N VAL A 23 6.57 6.32 -16.63
CA VAL A 23 7.85 5.56 -16.68
C VAL A 23 9.07 6.48 -16.81
N ARG A 24 8.96 7.60 -17.52
CA ARG A 24 10.04 8.61 -17.59
C ARG A 24 10.19 9.39 -16.28
N VAL A 25 9.09 9.69 -15.59
CA VAL A 25 9.10 10.26 -14.23
C VAL A 25 9.74 9.26 -13.26
N PHE A 26 9.49 7.95 -13.40
CA PHE A 26 10.16 6.90 -12.62
C PHE A 26 11.69 6.92 -12.80
N PHE A 27 12.19 6.97 -14.05
CA PHE A 27 13.64 7.07 -14.31
C PHE A 27 14.25 8.42 -13.91
N LEU A 28 13.49 9.52 -14.00
CA LEU A 28 13.94 10.85 -13.55
C LEU A 28 14.02 10.93 -12.02
N LEU A 29 13.08 10.32 -11.30
CA LEU A 29 13.05 10.24 -9.84
C LEU A 29 14.11 9.28 -9.27
N GLU A 30 14.44 8.20 -9.99
CA GLU A 30 15.54 7.30 -9.64
C GLU A 30 16.92 7.96 -9.83
N LYS A 31 17.08 8.79 -10.87
CA LYS A 31 18.35 9.47 -11.19
C LYS A 31 18.62 10.68 -10.28
N THR A 32 17.59 11.28 -9.71
CA THR A 32 17.73 12.26 -8.62
C THR A 32 18.05 11.54 -7.32
N ARG A 33 19.35 11.31 -7.13
CA ARG A 33 20.00 10.82 -5.92
C ARG A 33 19.22 11.17 -4.66
N PHE A 34 18.95 10.13 -3.87
CA PHE A 34 18.68 10.14 -2.44
C PHE A 34 19.60 11.13 -1.69
N GLY A 35 19.27 12.41 -1.73
CA GLY A 35 19.80 13.43 -0.85
C GLY A 35 19.08 13.33 0.47
N PHE A 36 19.38 12.30 1.26
CA PHE A 36 19.05 12.32 2.67
C PHE A 36 19.90 13.41 3.34
N PRO A 37 19.33 14.50 3.88
CA PRO A 37 20.05 15.24 4.90
C PRO A 37 20.30 14.27 6.06
N ARG A 38 21.58 14.03 6.39
CA ARG A 38 21.96 13.28 7.59
C ARG A 38 21.35 14.04 8.78
N PRO A 39 20.59 13.40 9.67
CA PRO A 39 20.25 14.03 10.94
C PRO A 39 21.56 14.30 11.69
N GLN A 40 21.93 15.57 11.84
CA GLN A 40 23.06 16.01 12.68
C GLN A 40 22.71 15.99 14.17
N THR A 41 21.94 15.01 14.62
CA THR A 41 21.77 14.73 16.04
C THR A 41 22.37 13.37 16.31
N LYS A 42 23.46 13.37 17.08
CA LYS A 42 23.96 12.19 17.82
C LYS A 42 22.86 11.77 18.82
N LEU A 43 21.72 11.29 18.34
CA LEU A 43 20.78 10.54 19.13
C LEU A 43 21.51 9.25 19.50
N LYS A 44 21.89 9.12 20.77
CA LYS A 44 22.26 7.83 21.38
C LYS A 44 21.24 6.83 20.87
N ARG A 45 21.71 5.87 20.07
CA ARG A 45 20.90 4.80 19.48
C ARG A 45 20.40 3.92 20.63
N TYR A 46 19.33 4.34 21.30
CA TYR A 46 18.58 3.45 22.18
C TYR A 46 18.07 2.33 21.27
N ARG A 47 18.72 1.16 21.35
CA ARG A 47 18.26 -0.09 20.74
C ARG A 47 16.94 -0.45 21.40
N MET A 48 15.84 0.09 20.88
CA MET A 48 14.49 -0.39 21.22
C MET A 48 14.24 -1.70 20.47
N SER A 49 14.90 -2.78 20.92
CA SER A 49 14.39 -4.15 20.83
C SER A 49 15.29 -5.07 21.67
N ASN A 50 14.86 -5.44 22.87
CA ASN A 50 15.48 -6.51 23.66
C ASN A 50 15.07 -7.91 23.13
N PHE A 51 14.93 -8.06 21.80
CA PHE A 51 14.59 -9.35 21.21
C PHE A 51 15.86 -10.16 20.96
N THR A 52 15.84 -11.43 21.34
CA THR A 52 16.89 -12.37 20.96
C THR A 52 16.89 -12.56 19.43
N PRO A 53 18.02 -12.97 18.82
CA PRO A 53 18.06 -13.27 17.39
C PRO A 53 16.98 -14.26 16.94
N ALA A 54 16.65 -15.25 17.79
CA ALA A 54 15.56 -16.19 17.54
C ALA A 54 14.18 -15.52 17.51
N GLN A 55 13.89 -14.62 18.45
CA GLN A 55 12.63 -13.86 18.46
C GLN A 55 12.50 -12.94 17.24
N GLN A 56 13.59 -12.28 16.83
CA GLN A 56 13.60 -11.46 15.62
C GLN A 56 13.34 -12.30 14.36
N ARG A 57 13.94 -13.48 14.25
CA ARG A 57 13.69 -14.42 13.14
C ARG A 57 12.23 -14.88 13.11
N ASN A 58 11.67 -15.25 14.26
CA ASN A 58 10.28 -15.67 14.33
C ASN A 58 9.32 -14.53 13.97
N ALA A 59 9.56 -13.32 14.49
CA ALA A 59 8.78 -12.14 14.13
C ALA A 59 8.84 -11.84 12.62
N LEU A 60 10.01 -11.99 12.00
CA LEU A 60 10.19 -11.84 10.56
C LEU A 60 9.33 -12.85 9.80
N ILE A 61 9.38 -14.13 10.18
CA ILE A 61 8.62 -15.21 9.53
C ILE A 61 7.13 -14.94 9.66
N TYR A 62 6.64 -14.66 10.87
CA TYR A 62 5.20 -14.42 11.08
C TYR A 62 4.71 -13.19 10.34
N LEU A 63 5.47 -12.09 10.33
CA LEU A 63 5.08 -10.90 9.59
C LEU A 63 5.16 -11.13 8.07
N ALA A 64 6.16 -11.85 7.58
CA ALA A 64 6.26 -12.21 6.17
C ALA A 64 5.07 -13.08 5.73
N LEU A 65 4.72 -14.10 6.50
CA LEU A 65 3.55 -14.93 6.25
C LEU A 65 2.25 -14.12 6.31
N PHE A 66 2.14 -13.19 7.26
CA PHE A 66 0.98 -12.32 7.37
C PHE A 66 0.81 -11.42 6.14
N HIS A 67 1.89 -10.80 5.64
CA HIS A 67 1.85 -10.05 4.38
C HIS A 67 1.46 -10.95 3.21
N LEU A 68 2.04 -12.15 3.11
CA LEU A 68 1.74 -13.09 2.04
C LEU A 68 0.25 -13.43 2.03
N VAL A 69 -0.31 -13.79 3.19
CA VAL A 69 -1.73 -14.15 3.32
C VAL A 69 -2.63 -12.97 2.98
N ILE A 70 -2.34 -11.76 3.48
CA ILE A 70 -3.17 -10.58 3.19
C ILE A 70 -3.13 -10.22 1.71
N ILE A 71 -1.94 -10.17 1.09
CA ILE A 71 -1.81 -9.82 -0.32
C ILE A 71 -2.52 -10.89 -1.18
N ALA A 72 -2.28 -12.17 -0.90
CA ALA A 72 -2.88 -13.25 -1.66
C ALA A 72 -4.41 -13.29 -1.53
N SER A 73 -4.92 -13.20 -0.31
CA SER A 73 -6.37 -13.14 -0.08
C SER A 73 -6.99 -11.88 -0.66
N SER A 74 -6.37 -10.70 -0.55
CA SER A 74 -6.95 -9.46 -1.07
C SER A 74 -7.01 -9.46 -2.60
N ASN A 75 -5.97 -9.95 -3.27
CA ASN A 75 -5.98 -10.10 -4.74
C ASN A 75 -7.03 -11.12 -5.21
N TYR A 76 -7.32 -12.15 -4.40
CA TYR A 76 -8.42 -13.07 -4.69
C TYR A 76 -9.78 -12.41 -4.46
N LEU A 77 -9.99 -11.84 -3.27
CA LEU A 77 -11.27 -11.31 -2.81
C LEU A 77 -11.72 -10.05 -3.55
N VAL A 78 -10.80 -9.28 -4.14
CA VAL A 78 -11.16 -8.14 -4.99
C VAL A 78 -11.90 -8.56 -6.27
N GLN A 79 -11.78 -9.82 -6.67
CA GLN A 79 -12.50 -10.38 -7.82
C GLN A 79 -13.97 -10.70 -7.50
N LEU A 80 -14.36 -10.62 -6.23
CA LEU A 80 -15.69 -10.99 -5.76
C LEU A 80 -16.45 -9.71 -5.41
N PRO A 81 -17.14 -9.09 -6.39
CA PRO A 81 -17.93 -7.90 -6.13
C PRO A 81 -19.21 -8.27 -5.38
N PHE A 82 -19.68 -7.35 -4.56
CA PHE A 82 -21.00 -7.43 -3.95
C PHE A 82 -21.55 -6.01 -3.79
N THR A 83 -22.84 -5.92 -3.43
CA THR A 83 -23.52 -4.63 -3.29
C THR A 83 -23.87 -4.39 -1.82
N ILE A 84 -23.56 -3.20 -1.32
CA ILE A 84 -23.91 -2.76 0.04
C ILE A 84 -24.57 -1.39 -0.03
N PHE A 85 -25.78 -1.26 0.52
CA PHE A 85 -26.58 -0.02 0.50
C PHE A 85 -26.74 0.61 -0.91
N GLY A 86 -26.78 -0.22 -1.96
CA GLY A 86 -26.90 0.23 -3.36
C GLY A 86 -25.58 0.62 -4.03
N PHE A 87 -24.44 0.50 -3.33
CA PHE A 87 -23.12 0.75 -3.89
C PHE A 87 -22.35 -0.55 -4.14
N HIS A 88 -21.59 -0.61 -5.23
CA HIS A 88 -20.72 -1.74 -5.54
C HIS A 88 -19.39 -1.64 -4.80
N THR A 89 -18.94 -2.76 -4.23
CA THR A 89 -17.65 -2.91 -3.55
C THR A 89 -17.16 -4.35 -3.73
N THR A 90 -15.99 -4.68 -3.20
CA THR A 90 -15.43 -6.03 -3.26
C THR A 90 -15.13 -6.57 -1.88
N TRP A 91 -15.04 -7.89 -1.74
CA TRP A 91 -14.56 -8.48 -0.48
C TRP A 91 -13.12 -8.05 -0.15
N GLY A 92 -12.34 -7.62 -1.16
CA GLY A 92 -11.02 -7.04 -0.99
C GLY A 92 -11.03 -5.79 -0.09
N ALA A 93 -12.12 -5.00 -0.08
CA ALA A 93 -12.25 -3.79 0.74
C ALA A 93 -12.01 -4.04 2.23
N PHE A 94 -12.34 -5.24 2.72
CA PHE A 94 -12.18 -5.61 4.13
C PHE A 94 -10.80 -6.18 4.44
N THR A 95 -10.15 -6.84 3.48
CA THR A 95 -8.84 -7.45 3.71
C THR A 95 -7.69 -6.50 3.45
N PHE A 96 -7.82 -5.59 2.48
CA PHE A 96 -6.78 -4.61 2.17
C PHE A 96 -6.34 -3.75 3.37
N PRO A 97 -7.22 -3.24 4.25
CA PRO A 97 -6.81 -2.45 5.40
C PRO A 97 -5.79 -3.13 6.32
N PHE A 98 -5.77 -4.47 6.36
CA PHE A 98 -4.80 -5.23 7.14
C PHE A 98 -3.37 -5.13 6.59
N ILE A 99 -3.16 -4.75 5.32
CA ILE A 99 -1.81 -4.55 4.78
C ILE A 99 -1.11 -3.37 5.47
N PHE A 100 -1.87 -2.34 5.84
CA PHE A 100 -1.36 -1.19 6.59
C PHE A 100 -0.98 -1.59 8.01
N LEU A 101 -1.78 -2.43 8.66
CA LEU A 101 -1.44 -3.01 9.97
C LEU A 101 -0.15 -3.82 9.88
N ALA A 102 -0.06 -4.73 8.91
CA ALA A 102 1.11 -5.57 8.72
C ALA A 102 2.38 -4.73 8.47
N THR A 103 2.26 -3.70 7.62
CA THR A 103 3.34 -2.77 7.29
C THR A 103 3.78 -1.98 8.51
N ASP A 104 2.85 -1.40 9.28
CA ASP A 104 3.16 -0.62 10.49
C ASP A 104 3.87 -1.48 11.55
N LEU A 105 3.36 -2.69 11.81
CA LEU A 105 4.01 -3.64 12.73
C LEU A 105 5.45 -3.96 12.30
N THR A 106 5.66 -4.19 11.00
CA THR A 106 6.98 -4.49 10.46
C THR A 106 7.92 -3.29 10.58
N VAL A 107 7.43 -2.09 10.30
CA VAL A 107 8.20 -0.84 10.46
C VAL A 107 8.58 -0.62 11.93
N ARG A 108 7.69 -0.93 12.87
CA ARG A 108 7.96 -0.77 14.32
C ARG A 108 8.98 -1.75 14.85
N ILE A 109 8.93 -3.01 14.40
CA ILE A 109 9.83 -4.06 14.88
C ILE A 109 11.21 -3.96 14.22
N PHE A 110 11.26 -3.71 12.91
CA PHE A 110 12.49 -3.81 12.11
C PHE A 110 13.02 -2.45 11.63
N GLY A 111 12.24 -1.38 11.77
CA GLY A 111 12.56 -0.06 11.22
C GLY A 111 12.22 0.06 9.73
N ALA A 112 11.93 1.28 9.28
CA ALA A 112 11.43 1.56 7.93
C ALA A 112 12.33 1.05 6.78
N LYS A 113 13.66 1.04 6.97
CA LYS A 113 14.59 0.57 5.92
C LYS A 113 14.52 -0.95 5.73
N LEU A 114 14.47 -1.71 6.84
CA LEU A 114 14.41 -3.16 6.78
C LEU A 114 13.00 -3.63 6.42
N ALA A 115 11.96 -2.99 6.97
CA ALA A 115 10.57 -3.28 6.64
C ALA A 115 10.28 -3.20 5.13
N ARG A 116 10.74 -2.13 4.45
CA ARG A 116 10.59 -2.03 2.98
C ARG A 116 11.25 -3.18 2.22
N LYS A 117 12.43 -3.64 2.68
CA LYS A 117 13.09 -4.80 2.07
C LYS A 117 12.29 -6.08 2.28
N ILE A 118 11.76 -6.28 3.50
CA ILE A 118 10.93 -7.44 3.85
C ILE A 118 9.69 -7.47 2.96
N ILE A 119 8.95 -6.36 2.89
CA ILE A 119 7.70 -6.29 2.13
C ILE A 119 7.97 -6.50 0.64
N PHE A 120 9.03 -5.89 0.09
CA PHE A 120 9.39 -6.09 -1.32
C PHE A 120 9.78 -7.55 -1.62
N LEU A 121 10.51 -8.20 -0.71
CA LEU A 121 10.88 -9.62 -0.84
C LEU A 121 9.65 -10.54 -0.78
N VAL A 122 8.67 -10.21 0.07
CA VAL A 122 7.44 -10.99 0.25
C VAL A 122 6.41 -10.71 -0.84
N MET A 123 6.45 -9.54 -1.46
CA MET A 123 5.51 -9.15 -2.52
C MET A 123 5.52 -10.15 -3.68
N MET A 124 6.69 -10.50 -4.21
CA MET A 124 6.78 -11.44 -5.34
C MET A 124 6.17 -12.82 -5.08
N PRO A 125 6.54 -13.56 -4.01
CA PRO A 125 5.89 -14.83 -3.71
C PRO A 125 4.40 -14.67 -3.41
N ALA A 126 4.00 -13.57 -2.76
CA ALA A 126 2.58 -13.30 -2.52
C ALA A 126 1.79 -13.11 -3.83
N LEU A 127 2.34 -12.40 -4.82
CA LEU A 127 1.72 -12.23 -6.13
C LEU A 127 1.58 -13.56 -6.88
N ILE A 128 2.62 -14.40 -6.85
CA ILE A 128 2.60 -15.74 -7.47
C ILE A 128 1.53 -16.61 -6.81
N VAL A 129 1.52 -16.67 -5.48
CA VAL A 129 0.51 -17.43 -4.72
C VAL A 129 -0.89 -16.87 -4.99
N SER A 130 -1.05 -15.55 -5.06
CA SER A 130 -2.32 -14.90 -5.36
C SER A 130 -2.84 -15.24 -6.75
N TYR A 131 -1.95 -15.29 -7.75
CA TYR A 131 -2.29 -15.65 -9.12
C TYR A 131 -2.73 -17.11 -9.18
N ALA A 132 -1.93 -18.02 -8.60
CA ALA A 132 -2.28 -19.44 -8.55
C ALA A 132 -3.62 -19.67 -7.83
N LEU A 133 -3.84 -19.03 -6.69
CA LEU A 133 -5.10 -19.11 -5.93
C LEU A 133 -6.29 -18.63 -6.77
N SER A 134 -6.15 -17.50 -7.45
CA SER A 134 -7.20 -16.89 -8.25
C SER A 134 -7.48 -17.62 -9.57
N VAL A 135 -6.52 -18.38 -10.09
CA VAL A 135 -6.73 -19.25 -11.25
C VAL A 135 -7.40 -20.56 -10.83
N LEU A 136 -7.01 -21.10 -9.67
CA LEU A 136 -7.58 -22.35 -9.15
C LEU A 136 -8.99 -22.18 -8.59
N PHE A 137 -9.34 -20.97 -8.15
CA PHE A 137 -10.65 -20.66 -7.58
C PHE A 137 -11.29 -19.49 -8.31
N PHE A 138 -12.52 -19.68 -8.75
CA PHE A 138 -13.35 -18.61 -9.33
C PHE A 138 -14.71 -18.64 -8.63
N GLU A 139 -15.17 -17.48 -8.13
CA GLU A 139 -16.41 -17.36 -7.34
C GLU A 139 -16.55 -18.37 -6.18
N GLY A 140 -15.45 -18.66 -5.49
CA GLY A 140 -15.40 -19.64 -4.40
C GLY A 140 -15.40 -21.11 -4.83
N GLN A 141 -15.49 -21.40 -6.13
CA GLN A 141 -15.49 -22.76 -6.68
C GLN A 141 -14.10 -23.15 -7.20
N PHE A 142 -13.68 -24.37 -6.87
CA PHE A 142 -12.43 -24.93 -7.38
C PHE A 142 -12.57 -25.32 -8.86
N GLN A 143 -11.74 -24.73 -9.71
CA GLN A 143 -11.79 -24.90 -11.17
C GLN A 143 -10.95 -26.10 -11.66
N GLY A 144 -10.04 -26.61 -10.83
CA GLY A 144 -9.12 -27.70 -11.20
C GLY A 144 -7.71 -27.20 -11.54
N PHE A 145 -6.73 -28.11 -11.40
CA PHE A 145 -5.32 -27.78 -11.62
C PHE A 145 -4.95 -27.52 -13.08
N ALA A 146 -5.78 -27.94 -14.05
CA ALA A 146 -5.53 -27.75 -15.48
C ALA A 146 -5.43 -26.26 -15.86
N HIS A 147 -6.20 -25.39 -15.20
CA HIS A 147 -6.19 -23.94 -15.46
C HIS A 147 -4.87 -23.25 -15.12
N LEU A 148 -4.00 -23.86 -14.30
CA LEU A 148 -2.65 -23.33 -14.08
C LEU A 148 -1.76 -23.40 -15.34
N GLY A 149 -2.10 -24.27 -16.30
CA GLY A 149 -1.44 -24.34 -17.60
C GLY A 149 -1.91 -23.28 -18.58
N GLU A 150 -2.99 -22.57 -18.26
CA GLU A 150 -3.58 -21.52 -19.09
C GLU A 150 -3.24 -20.13 -18.55
N PHE A 151 -2.94 -19.19 -19.45
CA PHE A 151 -2.66 -17.83 -19.04
C PHE A 151 -3.97 -17.06 -18.84
N ASN A 152 -4.27 -16.70 -17.59
CA ASN A 152 -5.43 -15.90 -17.24
C ASN A 152 -5.06 -14.41 -17.21
N LEU A 153 -5.40 -13.69 -18.29
CA LEU A 153 -5.10 -12.26 -18.43
C LEU A 153 -5.75 -11.41 -17.34
N PHE A 154 -6.98 -11.72 -16.93
CA PHE A 154 -7.70 -10.97 -15.89
C PHE A 154 -6.97 -11.06 -14.55
N VAL A 155 -6.62 -12.27 -14.12
CA VAL A 155 -5.87 -12.50 -12.87
C VAL A 155 -4.46 -11.91 -12.96
N ALA A 156 -3.78 -12.04 -14.10
CA ALA A 156 -2.46 -11.44 -14.31
C ALA A 156 -2.48 -9.91 -14.16
N ARG A 157 -3.52 -9.24 -14.69
CA ARG A 157 -3.70 -7.80 -14.55
C ARG A 157 -3.87 -7.38 -13.08
N ILE A 158 -4.61 -8.15 -12.29
CA ILE A 158 -4.77 -7.89 -10.84
C ILE A 158 -3.43 -7.99 -10.11
N ALA A 159 -2.62 -9.02 -10.40
CA ALA A 159 -1.30 -9.16 -9.79
C ALA A 159 -0.37 -7.98 -10.15
N ILE A 160 -0.36 -7.57 -11.42
CA ILE A 160 0.42 -6.41 -11.88
C ILE A 160 -0.09 -5.11 -11.23
N ALA A 161 -1.41 -4.93 -11.16
CA ALA A 161 -2.04 -3.79 -10.51
C ALA A 161 -1.65 -3.70 -9.02
N SER A 162 -1.68 -4.83 -8.31
CA SER A 162 -1.29 -4.94 -6.89
C SER A 162 0.17 -4.50 -6.67
N PHE A 163 1.09 -4.99 -7.51
CA PHE A 163 2.49 -4.56 -7.48
C PHE A 163 2.64 -3.05 -7.70
N MET A 164 1.94 -2.53 -8.72
CA MET A 164 2.07 -1.13 -9.13
C MET A 164 1.45 -0.16 -8.15
N ALA A 165 0.27 -0.49 -7.63
CA ALA A 165 -0.41 0.25 -6.59
C ALA A 165 0.47 0.39 -5.34
N TYR A 166 1.03 -0.73 -4.87
CA TYR A 166 1.94 -0.71 -3.72
C TYR A 166 3.15 0.19 -3.97
N LEU A 167 3.80 0.09 -5.14
CA LEU A 167 4.98 0.88 -5.47
C LEU A 167 4.66 2.38 -5.47
N LEU A 168 3.62 2.77 -6.20
CA LEU A 168 3.22 4.17 -6.35
C LEU A 168 2.72 4.76 -5.03
N GLY A 169 1.85 4.03 -4.32
CA GLY A 169 1.32 4.42 -3.02
C GLY A 169 2.42 4.63 -1.98
N GLN A 170 3.39 3.71 -1.89
CA GLN A 170 4.53 3.85 -0.98
C GLN A 170 5.43 5.05 -1.30
N ILE A 171 5.69 5.31 -2.59
CA ILE A 171 6.49 6.46 -3.00
C ILE A 171 5.82 7.76 -2.54
N LEU A 172 4.51 7.90 -2.79
CA LEU A 172 3.76 9.10 -2.41
C LEU A 172 3.62 9.24 -0.90
N ASP A 173 3.32 8.16 -0.19
CA ASP A 173 3.26 8.15 1.28
C ASP A 173 4.57 8.66 1.89
N VAL A 174 5.71 8.08 1.48
CA VAL A 174 7.03 8.48 2.00
C VAL A 174 7.36 9.93 1.64
N HIS A 175 7.01 10.39 0.44
CA HIS A 175 7.25 11.78 0.02
C HIS A 175 6.44 12.77 0.87
N VAL A 176 5.13 12.54 1.01
CA VAL A 176 4.23 13.37 1.81
C VAL A 176 4.63 13.36 3.28
N PHE A 177 4.89 12.18 3.85
CA PHE A 177 5.30 12.04 5.24
C PHE A 177 6.58 12.83 5.53
N ASN A 178 7.62 12.67 4.69
CA ASN A 178 8.91 13.34 4.90
C ASN A 178 8.84 14.86 4.74
N ARG A 179 7.92 15.36 3.91
CA ARG A 179 7.68 16.80 3.78
C ARG A 179 6.95 17.36 5.01
N LEU A 180 5.91 16.67 5.47
CA LEU A 180 5.03 17.17 6.52
C LEU A 180 5.50 16.87 7.95
N ARG A 181 6.42 15.92 8.16
CA ARG A 181 7.00 15.61 9.49
C ARG A 181 7.74 16.76 10.16
N GLN A 182 8.01 17.84 9.43
CA GLN A 182 8.64 19.06 9.95
C GLN A 182 7.61 20.00 10.63
N MET A 183 6.32 19.75 10.43
CA MET A 183 5.25 20.54 11.06
C MET A 183 5.17 20.27 12.56
N LYS A 184 4.69 21.26 13.32
CA LYS A 184 4.55 21.16 14.78
C LYS A 184 3.53 20.09 15.20
N GLN A 185 2.46 19.93 14.43
CA GLN A 185 1.40 18.97 14.67
C GLN A 185 1.82 17.58 14.21
N TRP A 186 2.10 16.69 15.16
CA TRP A 186 2.59 15.33 14.90
C TRP A 186 1.65 14.47 14.04
N TRP A 187 0.33 14.72 14.11
CA TRP A 187 -0.70 13.92 13.45
C TRP A 187 -0.90 14.29 11.97
N VAL A 188 -0.45 15.47 11.54
CA VAL A 188 -0.67 15.94 10.16
C VAL A 188 0.12 15.08 9.18
N ALA A 189 1.39 14.80 9.47
CA ALA A 189 2.23 13.96 8.61
C ALA A 189 1.66 12.55 8.36
N PRO A 190 1.32 11.74 9.39
CA PRO A 190 0.77 10.40 9.18
C PRO A 190 -0.64 10.43 8.58
N THR A 191 -1.48 11.42 8.90
CA THR A 191 -2.84 11.54 8.34
C THR A 191 -2.79 11.83 6.85
N CYS A 192 -2.03 12.86 6.45
CA CYS A 192 -1.93 13.25 5.05
C CYS A 192 -1.20 12.20 4.21
N SER A 193 -0.12 11.59 4.73
CA SER A 193 0.60 10.54 3.98
C SER A 193 -0.29 9.34 3.72
N THR A 194 -1.04 8.90 4.74
CA THR A 194 -2.03 7.81 4.62
C THR A 194 -3.10 8.17 3.59
N LEU A 195 -3.66 9.38 3.65
CA LEU A 195 -4.70 9.81 2.71
C LEU A 195 -4.20 9.79 1.26
N PHE A 196 -3.11 10.49 0.98
CA PHE A 196 -2.61 10.60 -0.39
C PHE A 196 -2.00 9.29 -0.92
N GLY A 197 -1.27 8.56 -0.07
CA GLY A 197 -0.70 7.26 -0.43
C GLY A 197 -1.78 6.24 -0.78
N ASN A 198 -2.84 6.14 0.03
CA ASN A 198 -3.98 5.26 -0.25
C ASN A 198 -4.78 5.67 -1.48
N ALA A 199 -4.92 6.97 -1.73
CA ALA A 199 -5.61 7.46 -2.91
C ALA A 199 -4.88 7.03 -4.19
N LEU A 200 -3.56 7.21 -4.24
CA LEU A 200 -2.76 6.80 -5.39
C LEU A 200 -2.68 5.28 -5.54
N ASP A 201 -2.53 4.54 -4.43
CA ASP A 201 -2.60 3.08 -4.42
C ASP A 201 -3.91 2.58 -5.03
N THR A 202 -5.04 3.07 -4.53
CA THR A 202 -6.37 2.60 -4.95
C THR A 202 -6.66 3.00 -6.39
N LEU A 203 -6.35 4.26 -6.77
CA LEU A 203 -6.54 4.70 -8.15
C LEU A 203 -5.69 3.87 -9.12
N ALA A 204 -4.40 3.67 -8.82
CA ALA A 204 -3.51 2.88 -9.67
C ALA A 204 -3.97 1.42 -9.75
N PHE A 205 -4.38 0.84 -8.62
CA PHE A 205 -4.87 -0.53 -8.57
C PHE A 205 -6.07 -0.72 -9.50
N PHE A 206 -7.17 0.00 -9.23
CA PHE A 206 -8.42 -0.20 -9.95
C PHE A 206 -8.32 0.22 -11.42
N ALA A 207 -7.56 1.27 -11.73
CA ALA A 207 -7.31 1.67 -13.12
C ALA A 207 -6.52 0.59 -13.89
N ILE A 208 -5.49 -0.03 -13.31
CA ILE A 208 -4.71 -1.06 -14.02
C ILE A 208 -5.49 -2.38 -14.09
N ALA A 209 -6.11 -2.79 -12.98
CA ALA A 209 -6.83 -4.05 -12.88
C ALA A 209 -8.08 -4.07 -13.78
N PHE A 210 -8.90 -3.03 -13.73
CA PHE A 210 -10.29 -3.10 -14.20
C PHE A 210 -10.64 -2.13 -15.31
N TYR A 211 -9.85 -1.08 -15.59
CA TYR A 211 -10.13 -0.21 -16.74
C TYR A 211 -10.08 -1.04 -18.04
N GLN A 212 -11.21 -1.18 -18.72
CA GLN A 212 -11.34 -2.06 -19.91
C GLN A 212 -10.84 -3.50 -19.61
N SER A 213 -11.21 -4.05 -18.45
CA SER A 213 -10.96 -5.47 -18.17
C SER A 213 -11.82 -6.41 -19.02
N PRO A 214 -11.40 -7.67 -19.19
CA PRO A 214 -12.24 -8.71 -19.78
C PRO A 214 -13.56 -8.94 -19.02
N ASP A 215 -13.56 -8.69 -17.72
CA ASP A 215 -14.77 -8.68 -16.90
C ASP A 215 -15.55 -7.38 -17.14
N ALA A 216 -16.74 -7.51 -17.72
CA ALA A 216 -17.59 -6.38 -18.12
C ALA A 216 -18.13 -5.60 -16.92
N PHE A 217 -18.53 -6.30 -15.85
CA PHE A 217 -19.06 -5.67 -14.64
C PHE A 217 -17.99 -4.83 -13.96
N MET A 218 -16.79 -5.40 -13.77
CA MET A 218 -15.66 -4.66 -13.20
C MET A 218 -15.26 -3.49 -14.10
N ALA A 219 -15.24 -3.68 -15.42
CA ALA A 219 -14.88 -2.61 -16.36
C ALA A 219 -15.84 -1.43 -16.37
N GLU A 220 -17.12 -1.68 -16.10
CA GLU A 220 -18.16 -0.65 -16.01
C GLU A 220 -18.11 0.09 -14.66
N HIS A 221 -17.99 -0.65 -13.56
CA HIS A 221 -18.18 -0.12 -12.20
C HIS A 221 -16.88 0.21 -11.44
N TRP A 222 -15.69 0.01 -12.02
CA TRP A 222 -14.42 0.12 -11.28
C TRP A 222 -14.21 1.46 -10.55
N THR A 223 -14.72 2.57 -11.08
CA THR A 223 -14.56 3.91 -10.46
C THR A 223 -15.35 4.03 -9.16
N GLU A 224 -16.59 3.54 -9.17
CA GLU A 224 -17.46 3.48 -8.00
C GLU A 224 -16.86 2.55 -6.94
N ILE A 225 -16.48 1.33 -7.36
CA ILE A 225 -15.86 0.33 -6.49
C ILE A 225 -14.58 0.91 -5.85
N ALA A 226 -13.72 1.55 -6.64
CA ALA A 226 -12.50 2.19 -6.15
C ALA A 226 -12.79 3.25 -5.08
N LEU A 227 -13.83 4.07 -5.27
CA LEU A 227 -14.21 5.12 -4.33
C LEU A 227 -14.72 4.54 -3.02
N VAL A 228 -15.56 3.49 -3.08
CA VAL A 228 -16.11 2.82 -1.91
C VAL A 228 -15.01 2.09 -1.13
N ASP A 229 -14.17 1.32 -1.81
CA ASP A 229 -13.03 0.61 -1.20
C ASP A 229 -12.02 1.60 -0.59
N TYR A 230 -11.76 2.73 -1.25
CA TYR A 230 -10.95 3.81 -0.68
C TYR A 230 -11.58 4.39 0.59
N GLY A 231 -12.89 4.59 0.61
CA GLY A 231 -13.64 5.01 1.79
C GLY A 231 -13.44 4.06 2.97
N PHE A 232 -13.62 2.75 2.76
CA PHE A 232 -13.37 1.73 3.78
C PHE A 232 -11.92 1.76 4.28
N LYS A 233 -10.95 1.84 3.37
CA LYS A 233 -9.52 1.99 3.72
C LYS A 233 -9.31 3.21 4.63
N LEU A 234 -9.85 4.38 4.28
CA LEU A 234 -9.68 5.59 5.09
C LEU A 234 -10.35 5.48 6.46
N VAL A 235 -11.59 4.98 6.54
CA VAL A 235 -12.30 4.83 7.82
C VAL A 235 -11.50 3.95 8.77
N ILE A 236 -11.03 2.81 8.29
CA ILE A 236 -10.22 1.90 9.11
C ILE A 236 -8.87 2.54 9.41
N SER A 237 -8.19 3.12 8.42
CA SER A 237 -6.85 3.64 8.64
C SER A 237 -6.81 4.83 9.60
N LEU A 238 -7.74 5.77 9.45
CA LEU A 238 -7.83 6.95 10.31
C LEU A 238 -8.46 6.62 11.67
N GLY A 239 -9.45 5.73 11.71
CA GLY A 239 -10.13 5.33 12.95
C GLY A 239 -9.30 4.44 13.86
N LEU A 240 -8.43 3.59 13.30
CA LEU A 240 -7.64 2.62 14.06
C LEU A 240 -6.16 3.04 14.18
N PHE A 241 -5.48 3.38 13.08
CA PHE A 241 -4.03 3.57 13.12
C PHE A 241 -3.61 4.92 13.71
N VAL A 242 -4.33 6.01 13.42
CA VAL A 242 -3.96 7.34 13.96
C VAL A 242 -4.10 7.39 15.50
N PRO A 243 -5.21 6.93 16.11
CA PRO A 243 -5.31 6.86 17.56
C PRO A 243 -4.28 5.91 18.18
N MET A 244 -4.04 4.74 17.57
CA MET A 244 -3.04 3.79 18.06
C MET A 244 -1.62 4.38 18.01
N TYR A 245 -1.30 5.19 17.00
CA TYR A 245 -0.02 5.91 16.94
C TYR A 245 0.11 6.91 18.09
N GLY A 246 -0.94 7.69 18.38
CA GLY A 246 -0.96 8.64 19.50
C GLY A 246 -0.83 7.97 20.86
N VAL A 247 -1.56 6.88 21.10
CA VAL A 247 -1.49 6.12 22.37
C VAL A 247 -0.11 5.50 22.56
N LEU A 248 0.47 4.89 21.53
CA LEU A 248 1.82 4.33 21.61
C LEU A 248 2.87 5.41 21.90
N LEU A 249 2.79 6.54 21.20
CA LEU A 249 3.71 7.66 21.43
C LEU A 249 3.64 8.15 22.88
N ASN A 250 2.42 8.35 23.40
CA ASN A 250 2.21 8.77 24.78
C ASN A 250 2.72 7.73 25.80
N TYR A 251 2.51 6.43 25.54
CA TYR A 251 3.02 5.36 26.38
C TYR A 251 4.56 5.32 26.41
N LEU A 252 5.19 5.44 25.24
CA LEU A 252 6.66 5.46 25.12
C LEU A 252 7.27 6.70 25.79
N ILE A 253 6.65 7.87 25.62
CA ILE A 253 7.07 9.10 26.30
C ILE A 253 7.00 8.91 27.81
N LYS A 254 5.86 8.49 28.37
CA LYS A 254 5.71 8.25 29.81
C LYS A 254 6.77 7.30 30.37
N LYS A 255 7.07 6.22 29.65
CA LYS A 255 8.07 5.24 30.07
C LYS A 255 9.50 5.79 30.02
N LEU A 256 9.82 6.66 29.06
CA LEU A 256 11.13 7.30 28.93
C LEU A 256 11.33 8.40 29.99
N THR A 257 10.31 9.21 30.28
CA THR A 257 10.37 10.25 31.32
C THR A 257 10.42 9.65 32.73
N ALA A 258 9.78 8.49 32.94
CA ALA A 258 9.87 7.75 34.21
C ALA A 258 11.28 7.19 34.48
N VAL A 259 12.06 6.89 33.44
CA VAL A 259 13.44 6.36 33.56
C VAL A 259 14.49 7.48 33.57
N ASN A 260 14.12 8.71 33.16
CA ASN A 260 15.02 9.86 33.17
C ASN A 260 14.26 11.17 33.50
N PRO A 261 14.19 11.57 34.78
CA PRO A 261 13.38 12.71 35.24
C PRO A 261 13.78 14.06 34.63
N HIS A 262 14.96 14.17 34.02
CA HIS A 262 15.44 15.38 33.34
C HIS A 262 15.14 15.43 31.84
N PHE A 263 14.36 14.49 31.30
CA PHE A 263 13.92 14.56 29.89
C PHE A 263 12.77 15.55 29.73
N THR A 264 13.10 16.83 29.58
CA THR A 264 12.17 17.87 29.10
C THR A 264 12.11 17.80 27.58
N VAL A 265 10.95 17.37 27.06
CA VAL A 265 10.60 17.65 25.65
C VAL A 265 10.55 19.17 25.54
N ALA A 266 11.26 19.75 24.57
CA ALA A 266 11.09 21.16 24.24
C ALA A 266 9.60 21.39 24.01
N SER A 267 8.96 22.05 24.97
CA SER A 267 7.53 22.33 24.96
C SER A 267 7.23 23.08 23.67
N ALA A 268 6.37 22.53 22.83
CA ALA A 268 5.57 23.38 21.97
C ALA A 268 4.63 24.13 22.94
N SER A 269 5.06 25.33 23.31
CA SER A 269 4.28 26.31 24.02
C SER A 269 2.96 26.55 23.27
N HIS A 270 1.87 26.44 24.04
CA HIS A 270 0.49 26.91 23.83
C HIS A 270 -0.06 26.97 22.40
#